data_AF-A0A934TZS2-F1
#
_entry.id   AF-A0A934TZS2-F1
#
_cell.length_a   1.000
_cell.length_b   1.000
_cell.length_c   1.000
_cell.angle_alpha   90.00
_cell.angle_beta   90.00
_cell.angle_gamma   90.00
#
_symmetry.space_group_name_H-M   'P 1'
#
loop_
_entity.id
_entity.type
_entity.pdbx_description
1 polymer ?
#
loop_
_entity_poly.entity_id
_entity_poly.type
_entity_poly.pdbx_seq_one_letter_code
_entity_poly.pdbx_strand_id
1 'polypeptide(L)' 'QLAQHDGAEALSERGILWAPDFVVNGGGVIYLDMASEPDADADAITKRVEAIGDTVTTIFRDAAAQSITTLDAAERLAQS' A
#
# COMPACT_ATOMS: atom_id res chain seq x y z
N GLN A 1 -3.21 16.77 1.29
CA GLN A 1 -3.73 15.98 0.16
C GLN A 1 -3.30 16.55 -1.19
N LEU A 2 -3.65 17.78 -1.62
CA LEU A 2 -3.28 18.30 -2.95
C LEU A 2 -1.80 18.10 -3.36
N ALA A 3 -0.83 18.46 -2.51
CA ALA A 3 0.60 18.27 -2.83
C ALA A 3 1.04 16.80 -3.00
N GLN A 4 0.31 15.84 -2.40
CA GLN A 4 0.57 14.41 -2.59
C GLN A 4 -0.01 13.92 -3.93
N HIS A 5 -1.16 14.45 -4.36
CA HIS A 5 -1.71 14.16 -5.69
C HIS A 5 -0.82 14.75 -6.79
N ASP A 6 -0.42 16.02 -6.68
CA ASP A 6 0.47 16.67 -7.65
C ASP A 6 1.81 15.90 -7.80
N GLY A 7 2.33 15.37 -6.68
CA GLY A 7 3.53 14.52 -6.68
C GLY A 7 3.30 13.15 -7.33
N ALA A 8 2.18 12.49 -7.05
CA ALA A 8 1.83 11.19 -7.63
C ALA A 8 1.58 11.29 -9.15
N GLU A 9 0.94 12.36 -9.61
CA GLU A 9 0.77 12.66 -11.03
C GLU A 9 2.13 12.84 -11.72
N ALA A 10 3.02 13.67 -11.16
CA ALA A 10 4.35 13.90 -11.73
C ALA A 10 5.22 12.63 -11.81
N LEU A 11 5.06 11.68 -10.88
CA LEU A 11 5.73 10.38 -10.94
C LEU A 11 5.11 9.49 -12.03
N SER A 12 3.78 9.46 -12.13
CA SER A 12 3.04 8.70 -13.12
C SER A 12 3.35 9.16 -14.55
N GLU A 13 3.34 10.48 -14.81
CA GLU A 13 3.70 11.07 -16.12
C GLU A 13 5.11 10.68 -16.58
N ARG A 14 6.01 10.39 -15.64
CA ARG A 14 7.39 9.94 -15.90
C ARG A 14 7.52 8.43 -16.03
N GLY A 15 6.41 7.68 -15.92
CA GLY A 15 6.41 6.22 -15.92
C GLY A 15 7.07 5.61 -14.69
N ILE A 16 7.19 6.37 -13.59
CA ILE A 16 7.80 5.89 -12.35
C ILE A 16 6.72 5.22 -11.51
N LEU A 17 6.87 3.91 -11.30
CA LEU A 17 5.99 3.16 -10.41
C LEU A 17 6.32 3.52 -8.95
N TRP A 18 5.35 4.09 -8.26
CA TRP A 18 5.48 4.51 -6.86
C TRP A 18 4.36 3.89 -6.02
N ALA A 19 4.71 3.33 -4.86
CA ALA A 19 3.76 2.82 -3.88
C ALA A 19 3.57 3.85 -2.76
N PRO A 20 2.32 4.19 -2.37
CA PRO A 20 2.11 5.16 -1.31
C PRO A 20 2.66 4.73 0.05
N ASP A 21 3.31 5.66 0.73
CA ASP A 21 4.02 5.42 1.99
C ASP A 21 3.11 4.82 3.07
N PHE A 22 1.83 5.20 3.13
CA PHE A 22 0.89 4.66 4.12
C PHE A 22 0.51 3.19 3.87
N VAL A 23 0.59 2.73 2.62
CA VAL A 23 0.36 1.31 2.25
C VAL A 23 1.56 0.48 2.67
N VAL A 24 2.78 1.00 2.44
CA VAL A 24 4.03 0.29 2.78
C VAL A 24 4.33 0.36 4.28
N ASN A 25 4.22 1.55 4.88
CA ASN A 25 4.48 1.77 6.30
C ASN A 25 3.39 1.17 7.20
N GLY A 26 2.16 1.01 6.70
CA GLY A 26 1.10 0.28 7.41
C GLY A 26 1.54 -1.12 7.81
N GLY A 27 2.43 -1.76 7.03
CA GLY A 27 2.97 -3.06 7.36
C GLY A 27 3.94 -3.11 8.51
N GLY A 28 4.78 -2.09 8.65
CA GLY A 28 5.70 -2.00 9.79
C GLY A 28 4.93 -1.85 11.11
N VAL A 29 3.86 -1.06 11.12
CA VAL A 29 3.01 -0.86 12.31
C VAL A 29 2.25 -2.14 12.67
N ILE A 30 1.62 -2.81 11.69
CA ILE A 30 0.91 -4.07 11.91
C ILE A 30 1.88 -5.17 12.40
N TYR A 31 3.07 -5.25 11.81
CA TYR A 31 4.09 -6.21 12.24
C TYR A 31 4.53 -5.95 13.68
N LEU A 32 4.86 -4.69 14.02
CA LEU A 32 5.32 -4.33 15.37
C LEU A 32 4.26 -4.60 16.43
N ASP A 33 3.00 -4.31 16.13
CA ASP A 33 1.86 -4.59 17.01
C ASP A 33 1.73 -6.10 17.27
N MET A 34 1.64 -6.91 16.21
CA MET A 34 1.50 -8.37 16.33
C MET A 34 2.73 -9.04 16.98
N ALA A 35 3.94 -8.58 16.68
CA ALA A 35 5.17 -9.13 17.22
C ALA A 35 5.41 -8.74 18.69
N SER A 36 4.69 -7.74 19.20
CA SER A 36 4.78 -7.31 20.60
C SER A 36 3.86 -8.10 21.53
N GLU A 37 2.97 -8.93 20.99
CA GLU A 37 2.08 -9.76 21.80
C GLU A 37 2.83 -10.93 22.48
N PRO A 38 2.50 -11.29 23.74
CA PRO A 38 3.19 -12.36 24.47
C PRO A 38 3.15 -13.73 23.78
N ASP A 39 2.10 -13.99 22.98
CA ASP A 39 1.85 -15.24 22.27
C ASP A 39 1.91 -15.06 20.74
N ALA A 40 2.75 -14.12 20.28
CA ALA A 40 2.89 -13.80 18.87
C ALA A 40 3.17 -15.05 18.00
N ASP A 41 2.24 -15.32 17.08
CA ASP A 41 2.36 -16.41 16.10
C ASP A 41 3.12 -15.92 14.85
N ALA A 42 4.32 -16.45 14.65
CA ALA A 42 5.17 -16.10 13.51
C ALA A 42 4.50 -16.38 12.16
N ASP A 43 3.73 -17.47 12.04
CA ASP A 43 3.04 -17.81 10.80
C ASP A 43 1.90 -16.82 10.52
N ALA A 44 1.19 -16.38 11.57
CA ALA A 44 0.17 -15.35 11.45
C ALA A 44 0.78 -14.00 11.04
N ILE A 45 1.92 -13.63 11.61
CA ILE A 45 2.66 -12.42 11.26
C ILE A 45 3.11 -12.48 9.79
N THR A 46 3.72 -13.59 9.36
CA THR A 46 4.15 -13.77 7.96
C THR A 46 2.98 -13.64 6.99
N LYS A 47 1.86 -14.33 7.24
CA LYS A 47 0.65 -14.21 6.40
C LYS A 47 0.15 -12.77 6.33
N ARG A 48 0.22 -12.03 7.44
CA ARG A 48 -0.22 -10.64 7.49
C ARG A 48 0.69 -9.73 6.66
N VAL A 49 2.00 -9.96 6.70
CA VAL A 49 2.98 -9.24 5.86
C VAL A 49 2.78 -9.57 4.38
N GLU A 50 2.57 -10.84 4.03
CA GLU A 50 2.29 -11.25 2.64
C GLU A 50 1.04 -10.55 2.08
N ALA A 51 -0.02 -10.42 2.88
CA ALA A 51 -1.24 -9.70 2.48
C ALA A 51 -1.01 -8.22 2.13
N ILE A 52 0.09 -7.61 2.60
CA ILE A 52 0.47 -6.23 2.24
C ILE A 52 1.06 -6.20 0.84
N GLY A 53 1.86 -7.20 0.49
CA GLY A 53 2.32 -7.41 -0.89
C GLY A 53 1.14 -7.57 -1.85
N ASP A 54 0.11 -8.33 -1.46
CA ASP A 54 -1.11 -8.48 -2.25
C ASP A 54 -1.90 -7.18 -2.39
N THR A 55 -1.95 -6.37 -1.32
CA THR A 55 -2.57 -5.04 -1.33
C THR A 55 -1.84 -4.10 -2.29
N VAL A 56 -0.51 -4.04 -2.23
CA VAL A 56 0.32 -3.24 -3.15
C VAL A 56 0.12 -3.70 -4.60
N THR A 57 0.10 -5.02 -4.83
CA THR A 57 -0.12 -5.61 -6.16
C THR A 57 -1.50 -5.21 -6.71
N THR A 58 -2.53 -5.22 -5.87
CA THR A 58 -3.88 -4.79 -6.22
C THR A 58 -3.91 -3.32 -6.62
N ILE A 59 -3.27 -2.44 -5.84
CA ILE A 59 -3.17 -1.01 -6.13
C ILE A 59 -2.51 -0.77 -7.49
N PHE A 60 -1.40 -1.46 -7.78
CA PHE A 60 -0.71 -1.32 -9.06
C PHE A 60 -1.55 -1.80 -10.24
N ARG A 61 -2.19 -2.96 -10.10
CA ARG A 61 -3.08 -3.49 -11.14
C ARG A 61 -4.23 -2.53 -11.42
N ASP A 62 -4.86 -2.00 -10.39
CA ASP A 62 -6.04 -1.16 -10.52
C ASP A 62 -5.68 0.23 -11.08
N ALA A 63 -4.53 0.79 -10.66
CA ALA A 63 -3.98 2.01 -11.23
C ALA A 63 -3.73 1.87 -12.74
N ALA A 64 -3.11 0.76 -13.16
CA ALA A 64 -2.83 0.48 -14.56
C ALA A 64 -4.12 0.22 -15.37
N ALA A 65 -5.07 -0.55 -14.84
CA ALA A 65 -6.30 -0.90 -15.53
C ALA A 65 -7.25 0.30 -15.72
N GLN A 66 -7.20 1.26 -14.80
CA GLN A 66 -8.10 2.43 -14.79
C GLN A 66 -7.43 3.71 -15.28
N SER A 67 -6.13 3.66 -15.62
CA SER A 67 -5.31 4.82 -16.00
C SER A 67 -5.37 5.95 -14.98
N ILE A 68 -5.22 5.61 -13.69
CA ILE A 68 -5.19 6.54 -12.56
C ILE A 68 -3.87 6.44 -11.80
N THR A 69 -3.59 7.38 -10.90
CA THR A 69 -2.39 7.30 -10.05
C THR A 69 -2.51 6.15 -9.04
N THR A 70 -1.37 5.65 -8.56
CA THR A 70 -1.36 4.66 -7.47
C THR A 70 -1.90 5.22 -6.16
N LEU A 71 -1.86 6.54 -5.97
CA LEU A 71 -2.52 7.22 -4.85
C LEU A 71 -4.04 7.09 -4.95
N ASP A 72 -4.62 7.43 -6.11
CA ASP A 72 -6.07 7.34 -6.31
C ASP A 72 -6.57 5.89 -6.18
N ALA A 73 -5.82 4.92 -6.71
CA ALA A 73 -6.15 3.50 -6.57
C ALA A 73 -6.12 3.05 -5.11
N ALA A 74 -5.12 3.50 -4.33
CA ALA A 74 -5.04 3.20 -2.90
C ALA A 74 -6.19 3.84 -2.10
N GLU A 75 -6.56 5.09 -2.41
CA GLU A 75 -7.69 5.76 -1.76
C GLU A 75 -9.03 5.07 -2.07
N ARG A 76 -9.23 4.59 -3.31
CA ARG A 76 -10.41 3.79 -3.69
C ARG A 76 -10.47 2.47 -2.93
N LEU A 77 -9.34 1.77 -2.82
CA LEU A 77 -9.26 0.51 -2.07
C LEU A 77 -9.53 0.72 -0.57
N ALA A 78 -9.14 1.86 0.00
CA ALA A 78 -9.40 2.17 1.41
C ALA A 78 -10.87 2.56 1.69
N GLN A 79 -11.63 2.95 0.67
CA GLN A 79 -13.03 3.38 0.78
C GLN A 79 -14.04 2.27 0.48
N SER A 80 -13.59 1.08 0.06
CA SER A 80 -14.42 -0.12 -0.18
C SER A 80 -14.59 -0.95 1.09
#